data_AF-K1UMP7-F1
#
_entry.id   AF-K1UMP7-F1
#
_cell.length_a   1.000
_cell.length_b   1.000
_cell.length_c   1.000
_cell.angle_alpha   90.00
_cell.angle_beta   90.00
_cell.angle_gamma   90.00
#
_symmetry.space_group_name_H-M   'P 1'
#
loop_
_entity.id
_entity.type
_entity.pdbx_description
1 polymer ?
#
loop_
_entity_poly.entity_id
_entity_poly.type
_entity_poly.pdbx_seq_one_letter_code
_entity_poly.pdbx_strand_id
1 'polypeptide(L)'
;RLNYVTDTLLPYVVQWESEDSYKLPLPQERDAGVYVHGNVEALLRADPTTRANFYEKMIQNSVFNPDECRAKEEKNPIPGGWGKRFLVTKNLGSLESVLKGEESNA
;
A
#
# COMPACT_ATOMS: atom_id res chain seq x y z
N ARG A 1 -17.04 0.52 14.45
CA ARG A 1 -17.13 0.20 13.01
C ARG A 1 -15.89 -0.53 12.52
N LEU A 2 -14.68 0.01 12.74
CA LEU A 2 -13.42 -0.66 12.41
C LEU A 2 -13.28 -2.03 13.11
N ASN A 3 -13.54 -2.09 14.42
CA ASN A 3 -13.48 -3.35 15.20
C ASN A 3 -14.39 -4.46 14.64
N TYR A 4 -15.54 -4.13 14.07
CA TYR A 4 -16.40 -5.16 13.45
C TYR A 4 -15.77 -5.73 12.17
N VAL A 5 -15.09 -4.89 11.39
CA VAL A 5 -14.37 -5.32 10.19
C VAL A 5 -13.16 -6.16 10.57
N THR A 6 -12.37 -5.72 11.55
CA THR A 6 -11.13 -6.40 11.96
C THR A 6 -11.39 -7.66 12.78
N ASP A 7 -12.32 -7.62 13.72
CA ASP A 7 -12.46 -8.66 14.74
C ASP A 7 -13.55 -9.68 14.38
N THR A 8 -14.42 -9.36 13.40
CA THR A 8 -15.49 -10.27 12.95
C THR A 8 -15.34 -10.65 11.50
N LEU A 9 -15.31 -9.69 10.57
CA LEU A 9 -15.32 -10.01 9.14
C LEU A 9 -13.98 -10.57 8.64
N LEU A 10 -12.85 -10.00 9.07
CA LEU A 10 -11.53 -10.41 8.60
C LEU A 10 -11.23 -11.89 8.90
N PRO A 11 -11.54 -12.45 10.09
CA PRO A 11 -11.42 -13.89 10.33
C PRO A 11 -12.17 -14.76 9.32
N TYR A 12 -13.39 -14.38 8.93
CA TYR A 12 -14.16 -15.13 7.92
C TYR A 12 -13.55 -15.02 6.53
N VAL A 13 -13.06 -13.83 6.15
CA VAL A 13 -12.38 -13.65 4.86
C VAL A 13 -11.14 -14.52 4.78
N VAL A 14 -10.30 -14.55 5.81
CA VAL A 14 -9.08 -15.39 5.86
C VAL A 14 -9.43 -16.88 5.78
N GLN A 15 -10.54 -17.29 6.43
CA GLN A 15 -11.03 -18.65 6.32
C GLN A 15 -11.42 -18.99 4.88
N TRP A 16 -12.18 -18.12 4.21
CA TRP A 16 -12.56 -18.32 2.81
C TRP A 16 -11.36 -18.33 1.89
N GLU A 17 -10.41 -17.40 2.04
CA GLU A 17 -9.16 -17.40 1.28
C GLU A 17 -8.42 -18.73 1.40
N SER A 18 -8.32 -19.28 2.61
CA SER A 18 -7.63 -20.54 2.86
C SER A 18 -8.34 -21.72 2.19
N GLU A 19 -9.67 -21.77 2.30
CA GLU A 19 -10.49 -22.86 1.74
C GLU A 19 -10.56 -22.79 0.22
N ASP A 20 -10.77 -21.60 -0.33
CA ASP A 20 -10.86 -21.34 -1.77
C ASP A 20 -9.51 -21.53 -2.45
N SER A 21 -8.42 -21.08 -1.83
CA SER A 21 -7.06 -21.32 -2.35
C SER A 21 -6.70 -22.80 -2.39
N TYR A 22 -7.31 -23.62 -1.54
CA TYR A 22 -7.10 -25.07 -1.57
C TYR A 22 -8.01 -25.77 -2.60
N LYS A 23 -9.26 -25.34 -2.74
CA LYS A 23 -10.30 -26.06 -3.48
C LYS A 23 -10.49 -25.61 -4.93
N LEU A 24 -10.32 -24.33 -5.23
CA LEU A 24 -10.61 -23.78 -6.56
C LEU A 24 -9.49 -24.03 -7.58
N PRO A 25 -8.20 -23.81 -7.26
CA PRO A 25 -7.13 -24.02 -8.23
C PRO A 25 -6.86 -25.51 -8.45
N LEU A 26 -6.45 -25.86 -9.66
CA LEU A 26 -5.98 -27.20 -9.99
C LEU A 26 -4.70 -27.52 -9.19
N PRO A 27 -4.37 -28.82 -8.96
CA PRO A 27 -3.15 -29.20 -8.24
C PRO A 27 -1.88 -28.52 -8.77
N GLN A 28 -1.74 -28.43 -10.09
CA GLN A 28 -0.60 -27.78 -10.75
C GLN A 28 -0.54 -26.26 -10.50
N GLU A 29 -1.70 -25.60 -10.39
CA GLU A 29 -1.78 -24.16 -10.11
C GLU A 29 -1.44 -23.87 -8.65
N ARG A 30 -1.84 -24.75 -7.72
CA ARG A 30 -1.43 -24.65 -6.31
C ARG A 30 0.07 -24.84 -6.15
N ASP A 31 0.67 -25.80 -6.85
CA ASP A 31 2.12 -26.03 -6.84
C ASP A 31 2.89 -24.82 -7.43
N ALA A 32 2.27 -24.09 -8.37
CA ALA A 32 2.78 -22.84 -8.92
C ALA A 32 2.55 -21.62 -8.00
N GLY A 33 1.92 -21.81 -6.83
CA GLY A 33 1.69 -20.75 -5.85
C GLY A 33 0.48 -19.86 -6.14
N VAL A 34 -0.47 -20.31 -6.97
CA VAL A 34 -1.74 -19.60 -7.19
C VAL A 34 -2.60 -19.70 -5.94
N TYR A 35 -3.14 -18.56 -5.50
CA TYR A 35 -4.02 -18.47 -4.33
C TYR A 35 -5.12 -17.43 -4.55
N VAL A 36 -6.19 -17.54 -3.77
CA VAL A 36 -7.31 -16.60 -3.73
C VAL A 36 -7.07 -15.62 -2.57
N HIS A 37 -7.16 -14.33 -2.87
CA HIS A 37 -7.02 -13.25 -1.90
C HIS A 37 -8.27 -12.36 -1.89
N GLY A 38 -8.93 -12.27 -0.73
CA GLY A 38 -10.01 -11.37 -0.46
C GLY A 38 -9.48 -9.94 -0.27
N ASN A 39 -9.76 -9.07 -1.23
CA ASN A 39 -9.39 -7.67 -1.11
C ASN A 39 -10.32 -6.92 -0.13
N VAL A 40 -9.88 -6.81 1.13
CA VAL A 40 -10.61 -6.10 2.20
C VAL A 40 -10.34 -4.59 2.20
N GLU A 41 -9.44 -4.09 1.34
CA GLU A 41 -9.09 -2.66 1.24
C GLU A 41 -10.33 -1.78 0.93
N ALA A 42 -11.33 -2.35 0.24
CA ALA A 42 -12.61 -1.68 -0.02
C ALA A 42 -13.40 -1.34 1.26
N LEU A 43 -13.29 -2.13 2.33
CA LEU A 43 -13.93 -1.82 3.62
C LEU A 43 -13.18 -0.72 4.38
N LEU A 44 -11.86 -0.64 4.18
CA LEU A 44 -11.00 0.40 4.74
C LEU A 44 -11.13 1.74 4.00
N ARG A 45 -11.65 1.74 2.75
CA ARG A 45 -12.05 2.97 2.03
C ARG A 45 -13.05 3.81 2.81
N ALA A 46 -13.84 3.20 3.71
CA ALA A 46 -14.82 3.90 4.54
C ALA A 46 -14.20 4.74 5.67
N ASP A 47 -12.93 4.54 6.01
CA ASP A 47 -12.20 5.36 6.97
C ASP A 47 -11.00 6.05 6.29
N PRO A 48 -11.19 7.28 5.79
CA PRO A 48 -10.14 8.01 5.09
C PRO A 48 -8.91 8.29 5.97
N THR A 49 -9.05 8.33 7.30
CA THR A 49 -7.96 8.63 8.23
C THR A 49 -7.00 7.45 8.32
N THR A 50 -7.51 6.24 8.58
CA THR A 50 -6.66 5.03 8.63
C THR A 50 -5.97 4.79 7.31
N ARG A 51 -6.67 5.04 6.19
CA ARG A 51 -6.11 4.89 4.85
C ARG A 51 -5.03 5.91 4.52
N ALA A 52 -5.20 7.18 4.92
CA ALA A 52 -4.17 8.20 4.78
C ALA A 52 -2.91 7.84 5.61
N ASN A 53 -3.10 7.43 6.86
CA ASN A 53 -2.00 7.02 7.76
C ASN A 53 -1.24 5.80 7.23
N PHE A 54 -1.93 4.85 6.57
CA PHE A 54 -1.30 3.69 5.94
C PHE A 54 -0.35 4.14 4.82
N TYR A 55 -0.83 4.93 3.85
CA TYR A 55 0.00 5.38 2.74
C TYR A 55 1.13 6.31 3.18
N GLU A 56 0.90 7.16 4.18
CA GLU A 56 1.94 8.01 4.76
C GLU A 56 3.12 7.15 5.25
N LYS A 57 2.85 6.11 6.04
CA LYS A 57 3.88 5.20 6.56
C LYS A 57 4.57 4.40 5.46
N MET A 58 3.84 3.98 4.42
CA MET A 58 4.43 3.23 3.30
C MET A 58 5.37 4.10 2.47
N ILE A 59 5.01 5.37 2.22
CA ILE A 59 5.87 6.31 1.50
C ILE A 59 7.08 6.71 2.35
N GLN A 60 6.89 7.01 3.63
CA GLN A 60 7.98 7.39 4.54
C GLN A 60 9.05 6.31 4.70
N ASN A 61 8.64 5.03 4.69
CA ASN A 61 9.55 3.89 4.77
C ASN A 61 10.04 3.40 3.39
N SER A 62 9.74 4.14 2.31
CA SER A 62 10.09 3.79 0.93
C SER A 62 9.63 2.40 0.49
N VAL A 63 8.50 1.91 1.04
CA VAL A 63 7.86 0.66 0.63
C VAL A 63 7.01 0.89 -0.61
N PHE A 64 6.33 2.04 -0.70
CA PHE A 64 5.61 2.46 -1.90
C PHE A 64 6.11 3.81 -2.40
N ASN A 65 6.06 3.97 -3.72
CA ASN A 65 6.16 5.27 -4.38
C ASN A 65 4.75 5.92 -4.52
N PRO A 66 4.68 7.25 -4.73
CA PRO A 66 3.41 7.94 -4.87
C PRO A 66 2.48 7.40 -5.97
N ASP A 67 3.01 6.91 -7.10
CA ASP A 67 2.19 6.37 -8.20
C ASP A 67 1.59 5.00 -7.85
N GLU A 68 2.28 4.15 -7.08
CA GLU A 68 1.75 2.88 -6.56
C GLU A 68 0.57 3.12 -5.63
N CYS A 69 0.68 4.11 -4.73
CA CYS A 69 -0.43 4.54 -3.88
C CYS A 69 -1.61 5.06 -4.71
N ARG A 70 -1.34 5.83 -5.77
CA ARG A 70 -2.40 6.35 -6.67
C ARG A 70 -3.07 5.24 -7.48
N ALA A 71 -2.33 4.24 -7.93
CA ALA A 71 -2.88 3.08 -8.62
C ALA A 71 -3.84 2.28 -7.73
N LYS A 72 -3.49 2.06 -6.46
CA LYS A 72 -4.40 1.46 -5.45
C LYS A 72 -5.66 2.29 -5.21
N GLU A 73 -5.56 3.60 -5.39
CA GLU A 73 -6.67 4.55 -5.29
C GLU A 73 -7.45 4.77 -6.59
N GLU A 74 -7.15 3.99 -7.64
CA GLU A 74 -7.76 4.13 -8.97
C GLU A 74 -7.59 5.55 -9.55
N LYS A 75 -6.44 6.18 -9.28
CA LYS A 75 -6.06 7.52 -9.76
C LYS A 75 -4.98 7.42 -10.82
N ASN A 76 -5.05 8.33 -11.79
CA ASN A 76 -4.00 8.48 -12.80
C ASN A 76 -2.64 8.80 -12.16
N PRO A 77 -1.53 8.31 -12.73
CA PRO A 77 -0.18 8.62 -12.25
C PRO A 77 0.12 10.11 -12.34
N ILE A 78 1.10 10.57 -11.57
CA ILE A 78 1.56 11.95 -11.58
C ILE A 78 2.22 12.24 -12.94
N PRO A 79 1.80 13.28 -13.67
CA PRO A 79 2.41 13.66 -14.93
C PRO A 79 3.93 13.85 -14.83
N GLY A 80 4.65 13.52 -15.91
CA GLY A 80 6.11 13.60 -15.93
C GLY A 80 6.83 12.45 -15.24
N GLY A 81 6.10 11.47 -14.66
CA GLY A 81 6.70 10.31 -14.00
C GLY A 81 7.29 10.61 -12.62
N TRP A 82 6.91 11.75 -12.02
CA TRP A 82 7.46 12.21 -10.75
C TRP A 82 7.07 11.29 -9.59
N GLY A 83 5.92 10.63 -9.70
CA GLY A 83 5.43 9.68 -8.70
C GLY A 83 6.11 8.31 -8.72
N LYS A 84 7.00 8.03 -9.68
CA LYS A 84 7.75 6.76 -9.75
C LYS A 84 8.97 6.72 -8.83
N ARG A 85 9.44 7.88 -8.36
CA ARG A 85 10.63 7.97 -7.49
C ARG A 85 10.22 7.69 -6.05
N PHE A 86 10.98 6.84 -5.38
CA PHE A 86 10.83 6.63 -3.94
C PHE A 86 11.25 7.89 -3.19
N LEU A 87 10.47 8.26 -2.18
CA LEU A 87 10.73 9.40 -1.32
C LEU A 87 11.37 8.93 -0.02
N VAL A 88 12.24 9.77 0.53
CA VAL A 88 12.91 9.55 1.82
C VAL A 88 12.85 10.85 2.62
N THR A 89 12.57 10.76 3.91
CA THR A 89 12.52 11.94 4.78
C THR A 89 13.94 12.44 5.09
N LYS A 90 14.22 13.73 4.87
CA LYS A 90 15.49 14.39 5.19
C LYS A 90 15.34 15.21 6.48
N ASN A 91 15.22 14.52 7.63
CA ASN A 91 14.91 15.18 8.91
C ASN A 91 16.13 15.79 9.62
N LEU A 92 17.33 15.28 9.36
CA LEU A 92 18.60 15.84 9.86
C LEU A 92 19.57 15.99 8.69
N GLY A 93 19.66 17.20 8.15
CA GLY A 93 20.70 17.59 7.20
C GLY A 93 21.89 18.22 7.90
N SER A 94 23.07 18.18 7.29
CA SER A 94 24.23 18.95 7.79
C SER A 94 23.92 20.45 7.74
N LEU A 95 24.48 21.22 8.67
CA LEU A 95 24.35 22.69 8.68
C LEU A 95 24.76 23.30 7.33
N GLU A 96 25.78 22.71 6.70
CA GLU A 96 26.27 23.07 5.37
C GLU A 96 25.24 22.85 4.27
N SER A 97 24.44 21.77 4.32
CA SER A 97 23.38 21.49 3.34
C SER A 97 22.21 22.47 3.45
N VAL A 98 21.93 22.99 4.66
CA VAL A 98 20.92 24.04 4.90
C VAL A 98 21.42 25.41 4.43
N LEU A 99 22.68 25.74 4.72
CA LEU A 99 23.30 27.02 4.34
C LEU A 99 23.58 27.12 2.83
N LYS A 100 23.91 26.01 2.17
CA LYS A 100 24.20 25.99 0.73
C LYS A 100 22.96 25.97 -0.16
N GLY A 101 21.76 25.87 0.40
CA GLY A 101 20.49 25.90 -0.34
C GLY A 101 20.60 25.13 -1.64
N GLU A 102 20.76 23.80 -1.58
CA GLU A 102 20.88 22.98 -2.78
C GLU A 102 19.63 23.18 -3.66
N GLU A 103 19.78 24.03 -4.68
CA GLU A 103 18.94 24.12 -5.86
C GLU A 103 19.00 22.79 -6.60
N SER A 104 18.18 21.84 -6.21
CA SER A 104 17.55 20.89 -7.13
C SER A 104 16.53 20.03 -6.40
N ASN A 105 15.48 20.66 -5.88
CA ASN A 105 14.20 19.98 -5.74
C ASN A 105 13.31 20.41 -6.92
N ALA A 106 13.66 19.91 -8.10
CA ALA A 106 12.84 19.90 -9.31
C ALA A 106 12.76 18.45 -9.82
#